data_AF-A0A7V9D941-F1
#
_entry.id   AF-A0A7V9D941-F1
#
_cell.length_a   1.000
_cell.length_b   1.000
_cell.length_c   1.000
_cell.angle_alpha   90.00
_cell.angle_beta   90.00
_cell.angle_gamma   90.00
#
_symmetry.space_group_name_H-M   'P 1'
#
loop_
_entity.id
_entity.type
_entity.pdbx_description
1 polymer ?
#
loop_
_entity_poly.entity_id
_entity_poly.type
_entity_poly.pdbx_seq_one_letter_code
_entity_poly.pdbx_strand_id
1 'polypeptide(L)'
;MPKNVRQPDGSIPQKSSMTQNLGALVAGILAVKLATYVTVTAWRLATREDPPQMDAAVGALKKAVWIALIGAATGAARQTVRDFIKPPTAGAA
;
A
#
# COMPACT_ATOMS: atom_id res chain seq x y z
N MET A 1 -36.16 -9.63 -17.61
CA MET A 1 -34.76 -9.44 -18.02
C MET A 1 -33.91 -10.58 -17.46
N PRO A 2 -33.16 -11.32 -18.29
CA PRO A 2 -32.31 -12.41 -17.81
C PRO A 2 -31.20 -11.85 -16.93
N LYS A 3 -31.15 -12.30 -15.67
CA LYS A 3 -30.28 -11.79 -14.59
C LYS A 3 -28.77 -12.10 -14.76
N ASN A 4 -28.36 -12.67 -15.90
CA ASN A 4 -27.04 -13.26 -16.09
C ASN A 4 -26.25 -12.69 -17.27
N VAL A 5 -26.70 -11.59 -17.88
CA VAL A 5 -25.91 -10.92 -18.93
C VAL A 5 -24.98 -9.92 -18.26
N ARG A 6 -23.67 -10.10 -18.45
CA ARG A 6 -22.62 -9.17 -18.00
C ARG A 6 -22.85 -7.83 -18.71
N GLN A 7 -23.53 -6.89 -18.06
CA GLN A 7 -23.84 -5.61 -18.67
C GLN A 7 -22.57 -4.74 -18.71
N PRO A 8 -22.26 -4.14 -19.87
CA PRO A 8 -21.03 -3.36 -20.11
C PRO A 8 -21.09 -1.93 -19.55
N ASP A 9 -22.13 -1.57 -18.81
CA ASP A 9 -22.45 -0.22 -18.35
C ASP A 9 -21.84 0.13 -16.98
N GLY A 10 -21.14 -0.81 -16.32
CA GLY A 10 -20.41 -0.55 -15.07
C GLY A 10 -21.28 -0.12 -13.87
N SER A 11 -22.61 -0.19 -13.99
CA SER A 11 -23.57 0.33 -13.01
C SER A 11 -23.72 -0.53 -11.75
N ILE A 12 -23.16 -1.75 -11.76
CA ILE A 12 -23.22 -2.70 -10.65
C ILE A 12 -21.79 -3.06 -10.23
N PRO A 13 -21.40 -2.84 -8.96
CA PRO A 13 -20.11 -3.29 -8.44
C PRO A 13 -19.94 -4.80 -8.68
N GLN A 14 -19.05 -5.19 -9.60
CA GLN A 14 -18.71 -6.60 -9.76
C GLN A 14 -17.96 -7.06 -8.50
N LYS A 15 -18.46 -8.12 -7.87
CA LYS A 15 -17.78 -8.76 -6.74
C LYS A 15 -16.38 -9.16 -7.20
N SER A 16 -15.37 -8.81 -6.40
CA SER A 16 -13.99 -9.18 -6.71
C SER A 16 -13.86 -10.70 -6.79
N SER A 17 -13.22 -11.18 -7.84
CA SER A 17 -12.90 -12.61 -7.98
C SER A 17 -11.92 -13.03 -6.88
N MET A 18 -11.95 -14.31 -6.48
CA MET A 18 -10.98 -14.88 -5.53
C MET A 18 -9.53 -14.64 -5.97
N THR A 19 -9.28 -14.67 -7.29
CA THR A 19 -7.98 -14.35 -7.89
C THR A 19 -7.60 -12.87 -7.75
N GLN A 20 -8.56 -11.94 -7.84
CA GLN A 20 -8.32 -10.51 -7.58
C GLN A 20 -7.98 -10.26 -6.11
N ASN A 21 -8.67 -10.93 -5.18
CA ASN A 21 -8.36 -10.81 -3.75
C ASN A 21 -6.96 -11.36 -3.43
N LEU A 22 -6.57 -12.47 -4.05
CA LEU A 22 -5.23 -13.04 -3.85
C LEU A 22 -4.15 -12.15 -4.46
N GLY A 23 -4.36 -11.64 -5.69
CA GLY A 23 -3.45 -10.69 -6.32
C GLY A 23 -3.31 -9.39 -5.52
N ALA A 24 -4.43 -8.89 -4.98
CA ALA A 24 -4.48 -7.71 -4.13
C ALA A 24 -3.66 -7.88 -2.85
N LEU A 25 -3.76 -9.06 -2.22
CA LEU A 25 -3.02 -9.38 -1.01
C LEU A 25 -1.51 -9.43 -1.28
N VAL A 26 -1.09 -10.11 -2.34
CA VAL A 26 0.33 -10.21 -2.73
C VAL A 26 0.90 -8.83 -3.08
N ALA A 27 0.17 -8.04 -3.87
CA ALA A 27 0.56 -6.67 -4.21
C ALA A 27 0.68 -5.77 -2.96
N GLY A 28 -0.26 -5.91 -2.02
CA GLY A 28 -0.21 -5.21 -0.74
C GLY A 28 1.04 -5.54 0.08
N ILE A 29 1.39 -6.82 0.20
CA ILE A 29 2.59 -7.24 0.94
C ILE A 29 3.87 -6.69 0.27
N LEU A 30 3.95 -6.80 -1.05
CA LEU A 30 5.10 -6.31 -1.82
C LEU A 30 5.26 -4.79 -1.70
N ALA A 31 4.18 -4.03 -1.83
CA ALA A 31 4.23 -2.57 -1.72
C ALA A 31 4.67 -2.12 -0.33
N VAL A 32 4.18 -2.78 0.73
CA VAL A 32 4.62 -2.48 2.11
C VAL A 32 6.11 -2.77 2.27
N LYS A 33 6.61 -3.91 1.77
CA LYS A 33 8.05 -4.23 1.81
C LYS A 33 8.88 -3.20 1.05
N LEU A 34 8.45 -2.82 -0.15
CA LEU A 34 9.15 -1.84 -0.98
C LEU A 34 9.18 -0.46 -0.30
N ALA A 35 8.05 -0.03 0.26
CA ALA A 35 7.95 1.22 0.99
C ALA A 35 8.89 1.25 2.20
N THR A 36 8.93 0.17 2.99
CA THR A 36 9.86 0.05 4.11
C THR A 36 11.31 0.11 3.63
N TYR A 37 11.66 -0.61 2.55
CA TYR A 37 13.02 -0.58 2.00
C TYR A 37 13.44 0.82 1.55
N VAL A 38 12.58 1.52 0.79
CA VAL A 38 12.83 2.90 0.34
C VAL A 38 12.98 3.83 1.55
N THR A 39 12.13 3.68 2.56
CA THR A 39 12.14 4.52 3.77
C THR A 39 13.43 4.32 4.59
N VAL A 40 13.86 3.07 4.76
CA VAL A 40 15.15 2.74 5.42
C VAL A 40 16.32 3.31 4.63
N THR A 41 16.28 3.17 3.30
CA THR A 41 17.36 3.68 2.43
C THR A 41 17.42 5.21 2.50
N ALA A 42 16.28 5.90 2.44
CA ALA A 42 16.19 7.35 2.58
C ALA A 42 16.68 7.82 3.95
N TRP A 43 16.34 7.09 5.02
CA TRP A 43 16.84 7.40 6.37
C TRP A 43 18.35 7.29 6.45
N ARG A 44 18.92 6.18 5.97
CA ARG A 44 20.37 5.97 5.94
C ARG A 44 21.07 7.04 5.09
N LEU A 45 20.47 7.45 3.98
CA LEU A 45 21.02 8.50 3.12
C LEU A 45 21.01 9.87 3.82
N ALA A 46 19.90 10.21 4.50
CA ALA A 46 19.72 11.52 5.14
C ALA A 46 20.49 11.65 6.46
N THR A 47 20.54 10.59 7.26
CA THR A 47 21.11 10.61 8.62
C THR A 47 22.50 9.98 8.70
N ARG A 48 22.89 9.18 7.71
CA ARG A 48 24.09 8.31 7.72
C ARG A 48 24.13 7.32 8.89
N GLU A 49 22.97 7.04 9.48
CA GLU A 49 22.80 6.13 10.60
C GLU A 49 21.78 5.05 10.25
N ASP A 50 21.84 3.95 10.99
CA ASP A 50 20.78 2.95 10.95
C ASP A 50 19.47 3.50 11.55
N PRO A 51 18.33 3.08 11.00
CA PRO A 51 17.03 3.45 11.56
C PRO A 51 16.90 2.97 13.01
N PRO A 52 16.28 3.78 13.89
CA PRO A 52 16.18 3.45 15.30
C PRO A 52 15.31 2.20 15.49
N GLN A 53 15.88 1.18 16.12
CA GLN A 53 15.12 -0.01 16.53
C GLN A 53 14.27 0.30 17.77
N MET A 54 13.19 -0.46 17.96
CA MET A 54 12.27 -0.27 19.09
C MET A 54 12.98 -0.46 20.43
N ASP A 55 13.90 -1.42 20.50
CA ASP A 55 14.63 -1.77 21.72
C ASP A 55 15.95 -0.99 21.88
N ALA A 56 16.37 -0.24 20.87
CA ALA A 56 17.60 0.55 20.93
C ALA A 56 17.43 1.74 21.90
N ALA A 57 18.47 2.06 22.67
CA ALA A 57 18.49 3.22 23.57
C ALA A 57 18.69 4.54 22.80
N VAL A 58 17.71 4.88 21.95
CA VAL A 58 17.69 6.10 21.14
C VAL A 58 16.65 7.07 21.69
N GLY A 59 16.90 8.37 21.58
CA GLY A 59 16.00 9.42 22.07
C GLY A 59 14.57 9.27 21.53
N ALA A 60 13.58 9.48 22.40
CA ALA A 60 12.16 9.28 22.09
C ALA A 60 11.69 10.05 20.84
N LEU A 61 12.19 11.27 20.66
CA LEU A 61 11.88 12.08 19.47
C LEU A 61 12.34 11.41 18.18
N LYS A 62 13.56 10.87 18.14
CA LYS A 62 14.11 10.19 16.95
C LYS A 62 13.32 8.93 16.62
N LYS A 63 12.90 8.17 17.63
CA LYS A 63 11.98 7.03 17.46
C LYS A 63 10.62 7.47 16.91
N ALA A 64 10.04 8.53 17.47
CA ALA A 64 8.75 9.04 17.02
C ALA A 64 8.79 9.50 15.55
N VAL A 65 9.84 10.23 15.16
CA VAL A 65 10.04 10.65 13.75
C VAL A 65 10.17 9.43 12.84
N TRP A 66 10.92 8.41 13.24
CA TRP A 66 11.06 7.19 12.45
C TRP A 66 9.73 6.43 12.28
N ILE A 67 8.98 6.26 13.37
CA ILE A 67 7.66 5.60 13.35
C ILE A 67 6.70 6.39 12.47
N ALA A 68 6.68 7.73 12.58
CA ALA A 68 5.85 8.58 11.75
C ALA A 68 6.20 8.44 10.25
N LEU A 69 7.49 8.41 9.92
CA LEU A 69 7.98 8.25 8.55
C LEU A 69 7.57 6.90 7.94
N ILE A 70 7.83 5.79 8.65
CA ILE A 70 7.40 4.45 8.20
C ILE A 70 5.88 4.39 8.08
N GLY A 71 5.14 4.93 9.06
CA GLY A 71 3.69 4.94 9.07
C GLY A 71 3.13 5.66 7.84
N ALA A 72 3.67 6.84 7.53
CA ALA A 72 3.28 7.63 6.37
C ALA A 72 3.61 6.89 5.06
N ALA A 73 4.82 6.36 4.91
CA ALA A 73 5.23 5.63 3.70
C ALA A 73 4.39 4.36 3.47
N THR A 74 4.12 3.61 4.53
CA THR A 74 3.28 2.40 4.47
C THR A 74 1.82 2.74 4.15
N GLY A 75 1.31 3.84 4.72
CA GLY A 75 -0.03 4.36 4.44
C GLY A 75 -0.19 4.73 2.96
N ALA A 76 0.75 5.51 2.41
CA ALA A 76 0.78 5.88 1.01
C ALA A 76 0.89 4.67 0.07
N ALA A 77 1.71 3.67 0.43
CA ALA A 77 1.84 2.43 -0.33
C ALA A 77 0.54 1.61 -0.35
N ARG A 78 -0.18 1.54 0.76
CA ARG A 78 -1.49 0.88 0.80
C ARG A 78 -2.53 1.62 -0.04
N GLN A 79 -2.49 2.95 -0.04
CA GLN A 79 -3.42 3.77 -0.80
C GLN A 79 -3.18 3.62 -2.31
N THR A 80 -1.93 3.73 -2.75
CA THR A 80 -1.56 3.48 -4.16
C THR A 80 -1.93 2.08 -4.61
N VAL A 81 -1.66 1.06 -3.80
CA VAL A 81 -2.09 -0.33 -4.08
C VAL A 81 -3.61 -0.44 -4.23
N ARG A 82 -4.39 0.21 -3.36
CA ARG A 82 -5.85 0.26 -3.51
C ARG A 82 -6.27 0.92 -4.82
N ASP A 83 -5.62 2.02 -5.19
CA ASP A 83 -5.92 2.72 -6.44
C ASP A 83 -5.57 1.87 -7.68
N PHE A 84 -4.52 1.06 -7.60
CA PHE A 84 -4.16 0.10 -8.65
C PHE A 84 -5.06 -1.14 -8.71
N ILE A 85 -5.56 -1.62 -7.57
CA ILE A 85 -6.40 -2.83 -7.47
C ILE A 85 -7.87 -2.56 -7.74
N LYS A 86 -8.33 -1.30 -7.60
CA LYS A 86 -9.70 -0.92 -7.93
C LYS A 86 -10.06 -1.56 -9.28
N PRO A 87 -11.13 -2.39 -9.33
CA PRO A 87 -11.54 -3.00 -10.58
C PRO A 87 -11.77 -1.86 -11.57
N PRO A 88 -11.37 -2.02 -12.86
CA PRO A 88 -11.61 -0.98 -13.84
C PRO A 88 -13.11 -0.70 -13.83
N THR A 89 -13.51 0.46 -13.34
CA THR A 89 -14.73 1.09 -13.82
C THR A 89 -14.47 1.27 -15.30
N ALA A 90 -15.05 0.41 -16.14
CA ALA A 90 -15.15 0.66 -17.56
C ALA A 90 -16.00 1.93 -17.70
N GLY A 91 -15.35 3.08 -17.61
CA GLY A 91 -15.99 4.37 -17.37
C GLY A 91 -14.99 5.49 -17.60
N ALA A 92 -14.74 5.74 -18.88
CA ALA A 92 -14.24 6.95 -19.53
C ALA A 92 -12.84 7.49 -19.16
N ALA A 93 -11.95 7.40 -20.16
CA ALA A 93 -10.99 8.45 -20.48
C ALA A 93 -11.70 9.72 -20.97
#